data_AF-M1BP68-F1
#
_entry.id   AF-M1BP68-F1
#
_cell.length_a   1.000
_cell.length_b   1.000
_cell.length_c   1.000
_cell.angle_alpha   90.00
_cell.angle_beta   90.00
_cell.angle_gamma   90.00
#
_symmetry.space_group_name_H-M   'P 1'
#
loop_
_entity.id
_entity.type
_entity.pdbx_description
1 polymer ?
#
loop_
_entity_poly.entity_id
_entity_poly.type
_entity_poly.pdbx_seq_one_letter_code
_entity_poly.pdbx_strand_id
1 'polypeptide(L)' 'MDQLISGDNQNQFYQIFYGVFDDQSAAMDVLLNGKELFARQAFENVLGQYLGNNPDGPKQQTK' A
#
# COMPACT_ATOMS: atom_id res chain seq x y z
N MET A 1 18.02 1.75 3.03
CA MET A 1 17.90 0.70 4.07
C MET A 1 17.25 -0.46 3.33
N ASP A 2 18.02 -1.09 2.46
CA ASP A 2 17.53 -2.12 1.51
C ASP A 2 18.65 -3.14 1.33
N GLN A 3 19.12 -3.73 2.45
CA GLN A 3 19.86 -4.98 2.32
C GLN A 3 18.86 -5.99 1.79
N LEU A 4 18.97 -6.29 0.49
CA LEU A 4 18.30 -7.40 -0.17
C LEU A 4 18.51 -8.64 0.69
N ILE A 5 17.50 -8.94 1.49
CA ILE A 5 17.43 -10.13 2.30
C ILE A 5 17.53 -11.27 1.30
N SER A 6 18.61 -12.06 1.38
CA SER A 6 18.83 -13.23 0.53
C SER A 6 17.56 -14.10 0.53
N GLY A 7 17.17 -14.69 -0.61
CA GLY A 7 15.86 -15.32 -0.79
C GLY A 7 15.46 -16.32 0.32
N ASP A 8 16.43 -17.02 0.90
CA ASP A 8 16.22 -17.92 2.04
C ASP A 8 15.79 -17.20 3.32
N ASN A 9 16.40 -16.04 3.63
CA ASN A 9 16.03 -15.24 4.79
C ASN A 9 14.66 -14.57 4.59
N GLN A 10 14.27 -14.27 3.34
CA GLN A 10 12.94 -13.74 3.03
C GLN A 10 11.87 -14.80 3.29
N ASN A 11 12.11 -16.03 2.86
CA ASN A 11 11.19 -17.12 3.08
C ASN A 11 11.02 -17.45 4.58
N GLN A 12 12.13 -17.44 5.33
CA GLN A 12 12.10 -17.60 6.78
C GLN A 12 11.34 -16.45 7.47
N PHE A 13 11.54 -15.21 7.01
CA PHE A 13 10.80 -14.06 7.51
C PHE A 13 9.29 -14.23 7.30
N TYR A 14 8.85 -14.61 6.11
CA TYR A 14 7.43 -14.82 5.83
C TYR A 14 6.83 -15.97 6.64
N GLN A 15 7.57 -17.07 6.82
CA GLN A 15 7.13 -18.17 7.68
C GLN A 15 6.91 -17.74 9.13
N ILE A 16 7.87 -16.99 9.70
CA ILE A 16 7.76 -16.52 11.08
C ILE A 16 6.67 -15.47 11.21
N PHE A 17 6.64 -14.49 10.29
CA PHE A 17 5.71 -13.37 10.34
C PHE A 17 4.26 -13.82 10.19
N TYR A 18 3.99 -14.70 9.22
CA TYR A 18 2.64 -15.23 9.04
C TYR A 18 2.31 -16.36 10.02
N GLY A 19 3.33 -17.02 10.59
CA GLY A 19 3.20 -18.04 11.64
C GLY A 19 2.49 -17.60 12.91
N VAL A 20 2.45 -16.29 13.18
CA VAL A 20 1.79 -15.72 14.36
C VAL A 20 0.27 -15.64 14.22
N PHE A 21 -0.26 -15.73 12.99
CA PHE A 21 -1.70 -15.63 12.74
C PHE A 21 -2.35 -17.01 12.73
N ASP A 22 -3.52 -17.12 13.36
CA ASP A 22 -4.34 -18.34 13.36
C ASP A 22 -4.82 -18.71 11.95
N ASP A 23 -5.09 -17.71 11.10
CA ASP A 23 -5.36 -17.87 9.68
C ASP A 23 -4.34 -17.07 8.85
N GLN A 24 -3.29 -17.76 8.44
CA GLN A 24 -2.22 -17.19 7.62
C GLN A 24 -2.72 -16.71 6.25
N SER A 25 -3.72 -17.39 5.69
CA SER A 25 -4.29 -17.06 4.37
C SER A 25 -5.07 -15.76 4.45
N ALA A 26 -5.88 -15.58 5.50
CA ALA A 26 -6.61 -14.34 5.74
C ALA A 26 -5.66 -13.16 6.02
N ALA A 27 -4.61 -13.38 6.82
CA ALA A 27 -3.60 -12.35 7.09
C ALA A 27 -2.84 -11.92 5.83
N MET A 28 -2.50 -12.89 4.97
CA MET A 28 -1.88 -12.63 3.66
C MET A 28 -2.83 -11.82 2.76
N ASP A 29 -4.09 -12.24 2.66
CA ASP A 29 -5.10 -11.60 1.81
C ASP A 29 -5.34 -10.14 2.21
N VAL A 30 -5.53 -9.86 3.51
CA VAL A 30 -5.68 -8.49 4.04
C VAL A 30 -4.44 -7.64 3.72
N LEU A 31 -3.23 -8.19 3.89
CA LEU A 31 -2.00 -7.46 3.59
C LEU A 31 -1.84 -7.21 2.08
N LEU A 32 -2.22 -8.14 1.22
CA LEU A 32 -2.15 -7.98 -0.24
C LEU A 32 -3.16 -6.94 -0.71
N ASN A 33 -4.42 -7.06 -0.29
CA ASN A 33 -5.48 -6.10 -0.59
C ASN A 33 -5.15 -4.69 -0.10
N GLY A 34 -4.57 -4.56 1.09
CA GLY A 34 -4.12 -3.27 1.62
C GLY A 34 -3.00 -2.65 0.78
N LYS A 35 -2.02 -3.44 0.33
CA LYS A 35 -0.94 -2.96 -0.56
C LYS A 35 -1.49 -2.51 -1.91
N GLU A 36 -2.42 -3.26 -2.48
CA GLU A 36 -3.05 -2.91 -3.77
C GLU A 36 -3.86 -1.62 -3.65
N LEU A 37 -4.68 -1.48 -2.60
CA LEU A 37 -5.45 -0.27 -2.33
C LEU A 37 -4.54 0.95 -2.16
N PHE A 38 -3.46 0.81 -1.40
CA PHE A 38 -2.49 1.89 -1.23
C PHE A 38 -1.82 2.29 -2.54
N ALA A 39 -1.35 1.32 -3.33
CA ALA A 39 -0.73 1.59 -4.63
C ALA A 39 -1.70 2.28 -5.59
N ARG A 40 -2.96 1.83 -5.63
CA ARG A 40 -4.02 2.44 -6.43
C ARG A 40 -4.27 3.89 -6.00
N GLN A 41 -4.45 4.13 -4.70
CA GLN A 41 -4.69 5.47 -4.18
C GLN A 41 -3.49 6.41 -4.42
N ALA A 42 -2.26 5.93 -4.23
CA ALA A 42 -1.06 6.71 -4.51
C ALA A 42 -0.97 7.08 -5.99
N PHE A 43 -1.27 6.14 -6.88
CA PHE A 43 -1.32 6.37 -8.32
C PHE A 43 -2.41 7.36 -8.71
N GLU A 44 -3.62 7.22 -8.18
CA GLU A 44 -4.73 8.16 -8.38
C GLU A 44 -4.40 9.55 -7.85
N ASN A 45 -3.72 9.66 -6.71
CA ASN A 45 -3.28 10.94 -6.15
C ASN A 45 -2.25 11.62 -7.05
N VAL A 46 -1.29 10.86 -7.59
CA VAL A 46 -0.30 11.37 -8.55
C VAL A 46 -1.01 11.80 -9.83
N LEU A 47 -1.88 10.97 -10.39
CA LEU A 47 -2.66 11.33 -11.57
C LEU A 47 -3.54 12.56 -11.32
N GLY A 48 -4.20 12.67 -10.17
CA GLY A 48 -5.01 13.84 -9.81
C GLY A 48 -4.19 15.13 -9.73
N GLN A 49 -2.99 15.06 -9.16
CA GLN A 49 -2.06 16.19 -9.09
C GLN A 49 -1.50 16.58 -10.46
N TYR A 50 -1.13 15.62 -11.31
CA TYR A 50 -0.48 15.90 -12.60
C TYR A 50 -1.46 16.15 -13.76
N LEU A 51 -2.66 15.56 -13.72
CA LEU A 51 -3.71 15.74 -14.73
C LEU A 51 -4.76 16.78 -14.33
N GLY A 52 -4.60 17.43 -13.17
CA GLY A 52 -5.37 18.62 -12.82
C GLY A 52 -6.83 18.35 -12.46
N ASN A 53 -7.14 17.19 -11.87
CA ASN A 53 -8.40 17.03 -11.16
C ASN A 53 -8.18 17.36 -9.70
N ASN A 54 -8.16 18.66 -9.41
CA ASN A 54 -8.35 19.16 -8.06
C ASN A 54 -9.84 18.89 -7.71
N PRO A 55 -10.20 17.93 -6.83
CA PRO A 55 -11.60 17.78 -6.41
C PRO A 55 -12.08 19.00 -5.61
N ASP A 56 -11.14 19.77 -5.04
CA ASP A 56 -11.35 21.15 -4.67
C ASP A 56 -11.18 22.02 -5.92
N GLY A 57 -12.28 22.23 -6.65
CA GLY A 57 -12.41 23.39 -7.54
C GLY A 57 -12.03 24.69 -6.81
N PRO A 58 -11.77 25.81 -7.51
CA PRO A 58 -11.29 27.03 -6.88
C PRO A 58 -12.20 27.37 -5.70
N LYS A 59 -11.66 27.25 -4.47
CA LYS A 59 -12.34 27.71 -3.27
C LYS A 59 -12.61 29.19 -3.48
N GLN A 60 -13.85 29.52 -3.82
CA GLN A 60 -14.30 30.90 -3.86
C GLN A 60 -14.14 31.41 -2.43
N GLN A 61 -13.08 32.19 -2.22
CA GLN A 61 -12.97 33.06 -1.08
C GLN A 61 -14.07 34.11 -1.25
N THR A 62 -15.25 33.84 -0.69
CA THR A 62 -16.28 34.86 -0.54
C THR A 62 -16.06 35.54 0.80
N LYS A 63 -15.73 36.82 0.66
CA LYS A 63 -15.48 37.84 1.68
C LYS A 63 -16.68 38.06 2.60
#